data_AF-A0A7V3QFT8-F1
#
_entry.id   AF-A0A7V3QFT8-F1
#
_cell.length_a   1.000
_cell.length_b   1.000
_cell.length_c   1.000
_cell.angle_alpha   90.00
_cell.angle_beta   90.00
_cell.angle_gamma   90.00
#
_symmetry.space_group_name_H-M   'P 1'
#
loop_
_entity.id
_entity.type
_entity.pdbx_description
1 polymer ?
#
loop_
_entity_poly.entity_id
_entity_poly.type
_entity_poly.pdbx_seq_one_letter_code
_entity_poly.pdbx_strand_id
1 'polypeptide(L)'
;MQDRFIIEMPLPLRELSAEAKREKAIRHGHISTLHVWWARRPLVLARAAVLGALLTEDSQVDEKFIGYLCKWEVHDGDPGGRYLLEQARTFIRQRFGETPPRVLDSFAGGGSIPLEALRLGAEAYAVEYNPVAYLILKATLEYPQRYGHRLVSEVRRWGEWVLEQARRELAAFYPPFPVGEGLGNRSETPIAYIWSRTLRCPNPACGAEIPLFRQFWLARKANKRVALKPIPNQAAKRVDFAVVEGRAIDFDPSRGTVSRGNAVCRVCDASVRADYVKAEAQAGRMGHRLVAVVTTRGRGQGRNYRLATEEDHAAFRRAEQALQALVQTPSPWPFGLPWVPEEPSRLVGAGQQQSVEASYGFLQWGKFFNPRQLLALVTFGKWVRAAYGEILRQTTDPDSATAG
;
A
#
# COMPACT_ATOMS: atom_id res chain seq x y z
N MET A 1 31.08 -29.26 29.02
CA MET A 1 31.06 -27.85 28.61
C MET A 1 29.85 -27.72 27.71
N GLN A 2 28.98 -26.74 27.92
CA GLN A 2 27.73 -26.65 27.17
C GLN A 2 28.06 -25.96 25.83
N ASP A 3 27.85 -26.64 24.70
CA ASP A 3 28.19 -26.10 23.37
C ASP A 3 27.50 -24.75 23.17
N ARG A 4 28.28 -23.70 22.87
CA ARG A 4 27.71 -22.36 22.66
C ARG A 4 27.07 -22.28 21.29
N PHE A 5 25.85 -21.74 21.22
CA PHE A 5 25.19 -21.51 19.94
C PHE A 5 25.85 -20.35 19.20
N ILE A 6 25.89 -20.41 17.88
CA ILE A 6 26.50 -19.35 17.05
C ILE A 6 25.82 -17.98 17.31
N ILE A 7 24.53 -17.97 17.63
CA ILE A 7 23.79 -16.72 17.97
C ILE A 7 24.32 -16.05 19.26
N GLU A 8 25.03 -16.77 20.11
CA GLU A 8 25.66 -16.29 21.35
C GLU A 8 27.12 -15.86 21.13
N MET A 9 27.60 -15.93 19.89
CA MET A 9 28.94 -15.54 19.48
C MET A 9 28.93 -14.25 18.66
N PRO A 10 30.09 -13.62 18.41
CA PRO A 10 30.19 -12.53 17.45
C PRO A 10 29.65 -12.95 16.08
N LEU A 11 28.63 -12.23 15.61
CA LEU A 11 28.12 -12.30 14.25
C LEU A 11 28.71 -11.13 13.43
N PRO A 12 28.76 -11.23 12.09
CA PRO A 12 29.22 -10.14 11.21
C PRO A 12 28.19 -8.99 11.16
N LEU A 13 27.99 -8.30 12.29
CA LEU A 13 26.89 -7.35 12.50
C LEU A 13 26.97 -6.16 11.55
N ARG A 14 28.17 -5.73 11.16
CA ARG A 14 28.38 -4.61 10.23
C ARG A 14 27.84 -4.95 8.85
N GLU A 15 28.20 -6.13 8.34
CA GLU A 15 27.81 -6.67 7.05
C GLU A 15 26.30 -6.94 7.04
N LEU A 16 25.79 -7.63 8.06
CA LEU A 16 24.36 -7.92 8.21
C LEU A 16 23.52 -6.65 8.30
N SER A 17 23.99 -5.64 9.02
CA SER A 17 23.30 -4.35 9.12
C SER A 17 23.29 -3.58 7.81
N ALA A 18 24.37 -3.66 7.02
CA ALA A 18 24.45 -3.04 5.70
C ALA A 18 23.47 -3.72 4.71
N GLU A 19 23.47 -5.05 4.66
CA GLU A 19 22.55 -5.82 3.81
C GLU A 19 21.08 -5.62 4.25
N ALA A 20 20.79 -5.59 5.56
CA ALA A 20 19.43 -5.34 6.04
C ALA A 20 18.90 -3.95 5.66
N LYS A 21 19.77 -2.93 5.57
CA LYS A 21 19.40 -1.60 5.05
C LYS A 21 19.15 -1.64 3.55
N ARG A 22 20.00 -2.36 2.80
CA ARG A 22 19.88 -2.53 1.35
C ARG A 22 18.60 -3.26 0.98
N GLU A 23 18.29 -4.37 1.67
CA GLU A 23 17.08 -5.17 1.50
C GLU A 23 15.80 -4.32 1.56
N LYS A 24 15.70 -3.40 2.53
CA LYS A 24 14.54 -2.51 2.69
C LYS A 24 14.28 -1.59 1.48
N ALA A 25 15.29 -1.35 0.64
CA ALA A 25 15.16 -0.54 -0.56
C ALA A 25 14.71 -1.37 -1.78
N ILE A 26 14.71 -2.70 -1.71
CA ILE A 26 14.37 -3.60 -2.81
C ILE A 26 12.86 -3.60 -3.04
N ARG A 27 12.46 -3.44 -4.31
CA ARG A 27 11.05 -3.31 -4.73
C ARG A 27 10.58 -4.40 -5.68
N HIS A 28 11.43 -5.36 -6.01
CA HIS A 28 11.10 -6.48 -6.88
C HIS A 28 11.51 -7.79 -6.22
N GLY A 29 10.65 -8.82 -6.29
CA GLY A 29 10.90 -10.13 -5.68
C GLY A 29 10.85 -10.18 -4.15
N HIS A 30 10.71 -9.04 -3.48
CA HIS A 30 10.67 -8.98 -2.02
C HIS A 30 9.28 -9.33 -1.48
N ILE A 31 9.18 -10.16 -0.43
CA ILE A 31 7.86 -10.57 0.11
C ILE A 31 7.03 -9.38 0.60
N SER A 32 7.67 -8.27 0.99
CA SER A 32 6.98 -7.02 1.33
C SER A 32 6.28 -6.33 0.17
N THR A 33 6.60 -6.69 -1.07
CA THR A 33 5.91 -6.18 -2.25
C THR A 33 4.74 -7.06 -2.64
N LEU A 34 4.67 -8.29 -2.13
CA LEU A 34 3.49 -9.15 -2.23
C LEU A 34 2.42 -8.71 -1.22
N HIS A 35 2.81 -8.49 0.04
CA HIS A 35 1.91 -7.99 1.08
C HIS A 35 2.68 -7.18 2.13
N VAL A 36 2.07 -6.11 2.63
CA VAL A 36 2.69 -5.22 3.62
C VAL A 36 2.35 -5.72 5.03
N TRP A 37 3.39 -5.90 5.86
CA TRP A 37 3.25 -6.16 7.29
C TRP A 37 4.17 -5.20 8.05
N TRP A 38 3.63 -4.45 9.01
CA TRP A 38 4.34 -3.32 9.64
C TRP A 38 5.53 -3.74 10.51
N ALA A 39 5.51 -4.96 11.05
CA ALA A 39 6.54 -5.47 11.96
C ALA A 39 7.53 -6.44 11.29
N ARG A 40 7.58 -6.50 9.95
CA ARG A 40 8.42 -7.49 9.25
C ARG A 40 9.92 -7.30 9.53
N ARG A 41 10.61 -8.39 9.86
CA ARG A 41 12.08 -8.44 10.01
C ARG A 41 12.77 -8.63 8.66
N PRO A 42 13.95 -8.03 8.43
CA PRO A 42 14.76 -8.32 7.25
C PRO A 42 15.07 -9.82 7.15
N LEU A 43 14.95 -10.40 5.96
CA LEU A 43 15.26 -11.81 5.69
C LEU A 43 16.71 -12.13 6.01
N VAL A 44 17.64 -11.23 5.68
CA VAL A 44 19.07 -11.47 5.96
C VAL A 44 19.36 -11.63 7.46
N LEU A 45 18.65 -10.89 8.32
CA LEU A 45 18.79 -11.01 9.77
C LEU A 45 18.07 -12.25 10.30
N ALA A 46 16.89 -12.56 9.75
CA ALA A 46 16.15 -13.76 10.11
C ALA A 46 16.97 -15.03 9.79
N ARG A 47 17.64 -15.08 8.62
CA ARG A 47 18.52 -16.19 8.24
C ARG A 47 19.69 -16.35 9.20
N ALA A 48 20.39 -15.25 9.52
CA ALA A 48 21.50 -15.28 10.47
C ALA A 48 21.04 -15.77 11.86
N ALA A 49 19.90 -15.29 12.34
CA ALA A 49 19.35 -15.69 13.63
C ALA A 49 18.94 -17.17 13.65
N VAL A 50 18.28 -17.68 12.60
CA VAL A 50 17.88 -19.09 12.52
C VAL A 50 19.11 -20.00 12.43
N LEU A 51 20.07 -19.69 11.54
CA LEU A 51 21.31 -20.45 11.45
C LEU A 51 22.06 -20.45 12.79
N GLY A 52 22.16 -19.26 13.41
CA GLY A 52 22.83 -19.06 14.68
C GLY A 52 22.20 -19.83 15.84
N ALA A 53 20.88 -20.00 15.82
CA ALA A 53 20.14 -20.75 16.83
C ALA A 53 20.15 -22.28 16.58
N LEU A 54 20.41 -22.71 15.35
CA LEU A 54 20.48 -24.14 14.99
C LEU A 54 21.88 -24.73 15.19
N LEU A 55 22.94 -23.95 14.95
CA LEU A 55 24.33 -24.41 14.96
C LEU A 55 25.11 -23.92 16.18
N THR A 56 26.14 -24.66 16.57
CA THR A 56 27.08 -24.29 17.66
C THR A 56 28.47 -24.00 17.14
N GLU A 57 29.35 -23.53 18.02
CA GLU A 57 30.75 -23.21 17.74
C GLU A 57 31.57 -24.36 17.13
N ASP A 58 31.19 -25.63 17.34
CA ASP A 58 31.84 -26.80 16.72
C ASP A 58 31.48 -26.98 15.23
N SER A 59 30.51 -26.22 14.73
CA SER A 59 30.15 -26.23 13.31
C SER A 59 31.22 -25.51 12.51
N GLN A 60 31.52 -25.97 11.29
CA GLN A 60 32.52 -25.36 10.41
C GLN A 60 31.99 -24.07 9.73
N VAL A 61 31.30 -23.22 10.50
CA VAL A 61 30.63 -22.00 10.06
C VAL A 61 31.33 -20.80 10.71
N ASP A 62 32.01 -20.00 9.91
CA ASP A 62 32.66 -18.77 10.35
C ASP A 62 31.83 -17.51 10.01
N GLU A 63 32.23 -16.36 10.56
CA GLU A 63 31.57 -15.07 10.28
C GLU A 63 31.55 -14.73 8.78
N LYS A 64 32.57 -15.14 8.03
CA LYS A 64 32.69 -14.85 6.60
C LYS A 64 31.62 -15.62 5.82
N PHE A 65 31.42 -16.89 6.12
CA PHE A 65 30.35 -17.71 5.56
C PHE A 65 28.98 -17.12 5.89
N ILE A 66 28.74 -16.73 7.15
CA ILE A 66 27.48 -16.07 7.54
C ILE A 66 27.24 -14.80 6.71
N GLY A 67 28.27 -13.98 6.51
CA GLY A 67 28.20 -12.77 5.70
C GLY A 67 27.90 -13.03 4.21
N TYR A 68 28.38 -14.15 3.64
CA TYR A 68 28.02 -14.55 2.28
C TYR A 68 26.62 -15.14 2.18
N LEU A 69 26.26 -16.02 3.11
CA LEU A 69 24.97 -16.68 3.16
C LEU A 69 23.84 -15.67 3.38
N CYS A 70 24.04 -14.66 4.23
CA CYS A 70 23.01 -13.69 4.61
C CYS A 70 22.97 -12.47 3.67
N LYS A 71 22.95 -12.74 2.36
CA LYS A 71 22.69 -11.75 1.31
C LYS A 71 21.30 -11.92 0.73
N TRP A 72 20.73 -10.83 0.23
CA TRP A 72 19.39 -10.83 -0.38
C TRP A 72 19.29 -11.81 -1.56
N GLU A 73 20.33 -11.87 -2.38
CA GLU A 73 20.40 -12.68 -3.60
C GLU A 73 20.46 -14.19 -3.34
N VAL A 74 20.73 -14.60 -2.10
CA VAL A 74 20.86 -16.02 -1.76
C VAL A 74 19.47 -16.65 -1.65
N HIS A 75 19.12 -17.42 -2.68
CA HIS A 75 17.92 -18.23 -2.78
C HIS A 75 18.13 -19.44 -3.72
N ASP A 76 17.29 -20.48 -3.62
CA ASP A 76 17.44 -21.72 -4.40
C ASP A 76 17.40 -21.55 -5.93
N GLY A 77 16.77 -20.49 -6.42
CA GLY A 77 16.74 -20.15 -7.85
C GLY A 77 18.02 -19.53 -8.42
N ASP A 78 18.99 -19.16 -7.58
CA ASP A 78 20.28 -18.61 -8.00
C ASP A 78 21.38 -19.67 -7.76
N PRO A 79 22.21 -20.04 -8.76
CA PRO A 79 23.22 -21.08 -8.59
C PRO A 79 24.21 -20.82 -7.44
N GLY A 80 24.66 -19.57 -7.27
CA GLY A 80 25.58 -19.19 -6.19
C GLY A 80 24.91 -19.20 -4.82
N GLY A 81 23.69 -18.68 -4.73
CA GLY A 81 22.87 -18.72 -3.55
C GLY A 81 22.53 -20.15 -3.12
N ARG A 82 22.16 -21.01 -4.07
CA ARG A 82 21.87 -22.42 -3.84
C ARG A 82 23.08 -23.15 -3.28
N TYR A 83 24.28 -22.91 -3.81
CA TYR A 83 25.52 -23.48 -3.29
C TYR A 83 25.72 -23.16 -1.80
N LEU A 84 25.54 -21.89 -1.40
CA LEU A 84 25.66 -21.47 -0.01
C LEU A 84 24.57 -22.09 0.89
N LEU A 85 23.32 -22.17 0.40
CA LEU A 85 22.22 -22.80 1.13
C LEU A 85 22.46 -24.30 1.33
N GLU A 86 22.97 -25.02 0.33
CA GLU A 86 23.31 -26.44 0.45
C GLU A 86 24.45 -26.70 1.44
N GLN A 87 25.44 -25.80 1.51
CA GLN A 87 26.45 -25.86 2.56
C GLN A 87 25.83 -25.69 3.95
N ALA A 88 24.97 -24.68 4.14
CA ALA A 88 24.25 -24.47 5.41
C ALA A 88 23.37 -25.68 5.79
N ARG A 89 22.60 -26.22 4.84
CA ARG A 89 21.79 -27.45 5.01
C ARG A 89 22.65 -28.65 5.40
N THR A 90 23.86 -28.74 4.85
CA THR A 90 24.81 -29.83 5.17
C THR A 90 25.32 -29.71 6.60
N PHE A 91 25.70 -28.52 7.05
CA PHE A 91 26.08 -28.30 8.46
C PHE A 91 24.91 -28.60 9.43
N ILE A 92 23.69 -28.22 9.06
CA ILE A 92 22.49 -28.54 9.84
C ILE A 92 22.26 -30.05 9.91
N ARG A 93 22.36 -30.78 8.79
CA ARG A 93 22.24 -32.25 8.77
C ARG A 93 23.34 -32.97 9.53
N GLN A 94 24.57 -32.44 9.55
CA GLN A 94 25.65 -33.01 10.36
C GLN A 94 25.33 -32.99 11.86
N ARG A 95 24.60 -31.97 12.32
CA ARG A 95 24.19 -31.84 13.73
C ARG A 95 22.91 -32.62 14.05
N PHE A 96 21.90 -32.55 13.19
CA PHE A 96 20.55 -33.08 13.46
C PHE A 96 20.26 -34.44 12.79
N GLY A 97 21.19 -34.93 11.96
CA GLY A 97 21.01 -36.12 11.13
C GLY A 97 20.12 -35.85 9.92
N GLU A 98 19.47 -36.91 9.42
CA GLU A 98 18.55 -36.83 8.26
C GLU A 98 17.17 -36.26 8.64
N THR A 99 16.86 -36.10 9.92
CA THR A 99 15.60 -35.50 10.38
C THR A 99 15.75 -33.98 10.43
N PRO A 100 14.94 -33.22 9.67
CA PRO A 100 14.98 -31.76 9.72
C PRO A 100 14.72 -31.23 11.14
N PRO A 101 15.51 -30.26 11.64
CA PRO A 101 15.21 -29.63 12.91
C PRO A 101 13.90 -28.85 12.83
N ARG A 102 13.18 -28.80 13.95
CA ARG A 102 11.92 -28.05 14.06
C ARG A 102 12.17 -26.65 14.57
N VAL A 103 11.64 -25.64 13.88
CA VAL A 103 11.73 -24.23 14.27
C VAL A 103 10.32 -23.70 14.50
N LEU A 104 10.05 -23.22 15.72
CA LEU A 104 8.79 -22.57 16.07
C LEU A 104 9.00 -21.05 16.17
N ASP A 105 8.26 -20.30 15.36
CA ASP A 105 8.10 -18.86 15.52
C ASP A 105 6.69 -18.57 16.07
N SER A 106 6.63 -18.26 17.37
CA SER A 106 5.37 -17.98 18.06
C SER A 106 4.75 -16.62 17.73
N PHE A 107 5.48 -15.74 17.02
CA PHE A 107 5.06 -14.37 16.70
C PHE A 107 5.46 -14.03 15.26
N ALA A 108 5.11 -14.92 14.33
CA ALA A 108 5.68 -14.92 13.00
C ALA A 108 5.33 -13.69 12.16
N GLY A 109 4.17 -13.08 12.42
CA GLY A 109 3.71 -11.88 11.73
C GLY A 109 3.83 -11.98 10.21
N GLY A 110 4.83 -11.30 9.63
CA GLY A 110 5.06 -11.27 8.19
C GLY A 110 5.82 -12.47 7.60
N GLY A 111 6.21 -13.46 8.41
CA GLY A 111 6.75 -14.75 7.97
C GLY A 111 8.25 -14.81 7.67
N SER A 112 9.05 -13.81 8.05
CA SER A 112 10.49 -13.78 7.71
C SER A 112 11.30 -14.94 8.30
N ILE A 113 11.16 -15.19 9.60
CA ILE A 113 11.89 -16.27 10.31
C ILE A 113 11.49 -17.66 9.80
N PRO A 114 10.20 -18.03 9.75
CA PRO A 114 9.83 -19.35 9.25
C PRO A 114 10.20 -19.55 7.77
N LEU A 115 10.17 -18.48 6.94
CA LEU A 115 10.61 -18.57 5.55
C LEU A 115 12.12 -18.92 5.46
N GLU A 116 12.95 -18.26 6.26
CA GLU A 116 14.38 -18.53 6.27
C GLU A 116 14.71 -19.88 6.92
N ALA A 117 13.93 -20.33 7.90
CA ALA A 117 14.03 -21.69 8.43
C ALA A 117 13.77 -22.74 7.35
N LEU A 118 12.72 -22.59 6.54
CA LEU A 118 12.46 -23.48 5.41
C LEU A 118 13.62 -23.46 4.40
N ARG A 119 14.16 -22.28 4.08
CA ARG A 119 15.32 -22.15 3.16
C ARG A 119 16.56 -22.86 3.71
N LEU A 120 16.75 -22.88 5.02
CA LEU A 120 17.84 -23.60 5.68
C LEU A 120 17.58 -25.11 5.82
N GLY A 121 16.44 -25.62 5.35
CA GLY A 121 16.09 -27.04 5.40
C GLY A 121 15.48 -27.48 6.74
N ALA A 122 15.01 -26.55 7.57
CA ALA A 122 14.30 -26.84 8.79
C ALA A 122 12.78 -27.01 8.55
N GLU A 123 12.13 -27.75 9.43
CA GLU A 123 10.67 -27.84 9.51
C GLU A 123 10.13 -26.63 10.30
N ALA A 124 9.51 -25.68 9.62
CA ALA A 124 9.08 -24.41 10.22
C ALA A 124 7.60 -24.42 10.65
N TYR A 125 7.35 -24.00 11.89
CA TYR A 125 6.03 -23.80 12.48
C TYR A 125 5.86 -22.30 12.79
N ALA A 126 4.80 -21.70 12.27
CA ALA A 126 4.51 -20.28 12.44
C ALA A 126 3.15 -20.10 13.12
N VAL A 127 3.12 -19.37 14.24
CA VAL A 127 1.89 -19.08 14.99
C VAL A 127 1.58 -17.61 14.91
N GLU A 128 0.31 -17.29 14.72
CA GLU A 128 -0.18 -15.92 14.70
C GLU A 128 -1.67 -15.85 15.04
N TYR A 129 -2.04 -14.90 15.88
CA TYR A 129 -3.43 -14.67 16.26
C TYR A 129 -4.14 -13.73 15.26
N ASN A 130 -3.40 -12.79 14.68
CA ASN A 130 -3.98 -11.85 13.74
C ASN A 130 -4.38 -12.55 12.42
N PRO A 131 -5.66 -12.51 12.01
CA PRO A 131 -6.13 -13.23 10.82
C PRO A 131 -5.48 -12.75 9.52
N VAL A 132 -5.09 -11.47 9.43
CA VAL A 132 -4.37 -10.94 8.26
C VAL A 132 -2.96 -11.51 8.18
N ALA A 133 -2.24 -11.57 9.30
CA ALA A 133 -0.92 -12.18 9.31
C ALA A 133 -0.97 -13.70 9.13
N TYR A 134 -1.99 -14.38 9.65
CA TYR A 134 -2.23 -15.79 9.32
C TYR A 134 -2.34 -16.02 7.80
N LEU A 135 -3.17 -15.23 7.10
CA LEU A 135 -3.30 -15.34 5.63
C LEU A 135 -1.98 -15.04 4.91
N ILE A 136 -1.22 -14.05 5.40
CA ILE A 136 0.12 -13.73 4.91
C ILE A 136 1.07 -14.93 5.05
N LEU A 137 1.04 -15.62 6.20
CA LEU A 137 1.86 -16.80 6.45
C LEU A 137 1.49 -17.94 5.50
N LYS A 138 0.19 -18.21 5.31
CA LYS A 138 -0.29 -19.20 4.33
C LYS A 138 0.22 -18.88 2.92
N ALA A 139 0.10 -17.63 2.49
CA ALA A 139 0.55 -17.17 1.17
C ALA A 139 2.08 -17.16 1.00
N THR A 140 2.84 -17.02 2.08
CA THR A 140 4.31 -16.96 2.04
C THR A 140 4.95 -18.33 2.17
N LEU A 141 4.41 -19.18 3.04
CA LEU A 141 5.04 -20.41 3.49
C LEU A 141 4.37 -21.64 2.87
N GLU A 142 3.04 -21.72 2.87
CA GLU A 142 2.33 -22.96 2.58
C GLU A 142 1.89 -23.07 1.11
N TYR A 143 1.14 -22.08 0.61
CA TYR A 143 0.58 -22.15 -0.74
C TYR A 143 1.65 -22.24 -1.84
N PRO A 144 2.77 -21.50 -1.80
CA PRO A 144 3.83 -21.65 -2.79
C PRO A 144 4.45 -23.05 -2.79
N GLN A 145 4.60 -23.68 -1.62
CA GLN A 145 5.14 -25.04 -1.52
C GLN A 145 4.15 -26.09 -2.03
N ARG A 146 2.86 -25.95 -1.67
CA ARG A 146 1.81 -26.89 -2.06
C ARG A 146 1.48 -26.84 -3.55
N TYR A 147 1.43 -25.65 -4.14
CA TYR A 147 0.92 -25.45 -5.50
C TYR A 147 2.00 -25.05 -6.52
N GLY A 148 3.20 -24.66 -6.07
CA GLY A 148 4.33 -24.34 -6.94
C GLY A 148 4.01 -23.29 -8.00
N HIS A 149 4.57 -23.47 -9.20
CA HIS A 149 4.39 -22.52 -10.32
C HIS A 149 2.95 -22.42 -10.82
N ARG A 150 2.10 -23.44 -10.59
CA ARG A 150 0.68 -23.40 -10.98
C ARG A 150 -0.05 -22.26 -10.28
N LEU A 151 0.28 -21.99 -9.02
CA LEU A 151 -0.30 -20.88 -8.27
C LEU A 151 -0.05 -19.53 -8.95
N VAL A 152 1.15 -19.33 -9.49
CA VAL A 152 1.51 -18.08 -10.19
C VAL A 152 0.64 -17.86 -11.43
N SER A 153 0.41 -18.92 -12.21
CA SER A 153 -0.48 -18.84 -13.38
C SER A 153 -1.94 -18.63 -12.99
N GLU A 154 -2.41 -19.28 -11.93
CA GLU A 154 -3.79 -19.14 -11.44
C GLU A 154 -4.05 -17.72 -10.92
N VAL A 155 -3.19 -17.21 -10.02
CA VAL A 155 -3.30 -15.84 -9.48
C VAL A 155 -3.26 -14.80 -10.60
N ARG A 156 -2.41 -15.00 -11.64
CA ARG A 156 -2.39 -14.10 -12.80
C ARG A 156 -3.71 -14.15 -13.56
N ARG A 157 -4.20 -15.36 -13.88
CA ARG A 157 -5.44 -15.55 -14.64
C ARG A 157 -6.63 -14.91 -13.93
N TRP A 158 -6.80 -15.18 -12.63
CA TRP A 158 -7.91 -14.64 -11.85
C TRP A 158 -7.75 -13.15 -11.57
N GLY A 159 -6.53 -12.67 -11.33
CA GLY A 159 -6.24 -11.25 -11.24
C GLY A 159 -6.61 -10.49 -12.51
N GLU A 160 -6.30 -11.03 -13.69
CA GLU A 160 -6.71 -10.47 -14.99
C GLU A 160 -8.22 -10.51 -15.19
N TRP A 161 -8.87 -11.60 -14.80
CA TRP A 161 -10.33 -11.72 -14.87
C TRP A 161 -11.02 -10.68 -13.97
N VAL A 162 -10.61 -10.56 -12.70
CA VAL A 162 -11.12 -9.55 -11.75
C VAL A 162 -10.91 -8.14 -12.30
N LEU A 163 -9.73 -7.87 -12.86
CA LEU A 163 -9.41 -6.58 -13.46
C LEU A 163 -10.35 -6.24 -14.61
N GLU A 164 -10.63 -7.19 -15.49
CA GLU A 164 -11.52 -6.98 -16.64
C GLU A 164 -12.97 -6.78 -16.21
N GLN A 165 -13.47 -7.55 -15.24
CA GLN A 165 -14.82 -7.35 -14.69
C GLN A 165 -14.95 -5.99 -14.00
N ALA A 166 -13.98 -5.62 -13.15
CA ALA A 166 -13.96 -4.33 -12.49
C ALA A 166 -13.85 -3.18 -13.52
N ARG A 167 -13.06 -3.34 -14.58
CA ARG A 167 -12.95 -2.35 -15.66
C ARG A 167 -14.28 -2.11 -16.35
N ARG A 168 -15.04 -3.16 -16.67
CA ARG A 168 -16.36 -3.04 -17.33
C ARG A 168 -17.33 -2.16 -16.54
N GLU A 169 -17.32 -2.29 -15.21
CA GLU A 169 -18.20 -1.49 -14.35
C GLU A 169 -17.65 -0.08 -14.06
N LEU A 170 -16.33 0.04 -13.91
CA LEU A 170 -15.73 1.26 -13.40
C LEU A 170 -15.32 2.25 -14.50
N ALA A 171 -15.06 1.80 -15.73
CA ALA A 171 -14.46 2.62 -16.78
C ALA A 171 -15.20 3.95 -17.02
N ALA A 172 -16.54 3.97 -16.92
CA ALA A 172 -17.36 5.16 -17.11
C ALA A 172 -17.11 6.29 -16.08
N PHE A 173 -16.49 5.96 -14.94
CA PHE A 173 -16.13 6.90 -13.87
C PHE A 173 -14.69 7.43 -13.99
N TYR A 174 -13.95 6.95 -14.99
CA TYR A 174 -12.56 7.31 -15.28
C TYR A 174 -12.39 7.67 -16.77
N PRO A 175 -13.10 8.71 -17.26
CA PRO A 175 -13.11 9.03 -18.69
C PRO A 175 -11.69 9.35 -19.19
N PRO A 176 -11.28 8.78 -20.34
CA PRO A 176 -10.03 9.18 -20.97
C PRO A 176 -10.12 10.63 -21.45
N PHE A 177 -8.99 11.31 -21.48
CA PHE A 177 -8.93 12.70 -21.93
C PHE A 177 -8.56 12.77 -23.42
N PRO A 178 -9.39 13.35 -24.31
CA PRO A 178 -9.02 13.56 -25.70
C PRO A 178 -7.91 14.60 -25.77
N VAL A 179 -6.79 14.28 -26.43
CA VAL A 179 -5.77 15.28 -26.75
C VAL A 179 -6.20 15.97 -28.04
N GLY A 180 -6.25 17.31 -28.04
CA GLY A 180 -6.81 18.13 -29.12
C GLY A 180 -6.21 17.92 -30.52
N GLU A 181 -6.87 18.50 -31.53
CA GLU A 181 -6.52 18.38 -32.94
C GLU A 181 -5.07 18.80 -33.23
N GLY A 182 -4.35 17.98 -34.01
CA GLY A 182 -2.95 18.17 -34.37
C GLY A 182 -1.96 17.16 -33.76
N LEU A 183 -2.39 16.33 -32.81
CA LEU A 183 -1.58 15.27 -32.18
C LEU A 183 -2.05 13.83 -32.49
N GLY A 184 -2.94 13.68 -33.48
CA GLY A 184 -3.61 12.43 -33.86
C GLY A 184 -4.69 12.03 -32.85
N ASN A 185 -5.53 11.04 -33.18
CA ASN A 185 -6.58 10.44 -32.33
C ASN A 185 -6.00 9.73 -31.08
N ARG A 186 -5.25 10.44 -30.23
CA ARG A 186 -4.59 9.90 -29.04
C ARG A 186 -5.30 10.43 -27.80
N SER A 187 -5.72 9.53 -26.92
CA SER A 187 -6.28 9.86 -25.63
C SER A 187 -5.25 9.63 -24.51
N GLU A 188 -5.33 10.45 -23.47
CA GLU A 188 -4.55 10.28 -22.25
C GLU A 188 -5.37 9.55 -21.18
N THR A 189 -4.74 8.60 -20.49
CA THR A 189 -5.39 7.83 -19.43
C THR A 189 -5.16 8.47 -18.06
N PRO A 190 -6.20 8.76 -17.27
CA PRO A 190 -6.06 9.18 -15.88
C PRO A 190 -5.42 8.08 -15.04
N ILE A 191 -4.40 8.44 -14.26
CA ILE A 191 -3.69 7.51 -13.34
C ILE A 191 -3.76 7.97 -11.89
N ALA A 192 -4.04 9.25 -11.63
CA ALA A 192 -4.29 9.76 -10.29
C ALA A 192 -5.14 11.04 -10.35
N TYR A 193 -5.77 11.35 -9.22
CA TYR A 193 -6.60 12.54 -9.05
C TYR A 193 -6.14 13.28 -7.79
N ILE A 194 -5.94 14.58 -7.91
CA ILE A 194 -5.51 15.44 -6.82
C ILE A 194 -6.74 16.13 -6.24
N TRP A 195 -7.07 15.76 -5.01
CA TRP A 195 -8.19 16.29 -4.26
C TRP A 195 -7.70 17.24 -3.18
N SER A 196 -8.50 18.27 -2.91
CA SER A 196 -8.36 19.11 -1.73
C SER A 196 -9.53 18.85 -0.80
N ARG A 197 -9.29 18.75 0.51
CA ARG A 197 -10.35 19.07 1.48
C ARG A 197 -10.63 20.57 1.44
N THR A 198 -11.85 20.99 1.72
CA THR A 198 -12.25 22.40 1.68
C THR A 198 -13.02 22.81 2.92
N LEU A 199 -12.90 24.07 3.33
CA LEU A 199 -13.70 24.67 4.41
C LEU A 199 -14.06 26.11 4.07
N ARG A 200 -15.06 26.68 4.74
CA ARG A 200 -15.44 28.09 4.57
C ARG A 200 -14.57 29.00 5.43
N CYS A 201 -14.17 30.13 4.89
CA CYS A 201 -13.43 31.15 5.64
C CYS A 201 -14.31 31.67 6.78
N PRO A 202 -13.82 31.70 8.04
CA PRO A 202 -14.58 32.20 9.18
C PRO A 202 -14.79 33.72 9.15
N ASN A 203 -14.03 34.46 8.33
CA ASN A 203 -14.26 35.89 8.14
C ASN A 203 -15.61 36.11 7.44
N PRO A 204 -16.62 36.71 8.11
CA PRO A 204 -17.96 36.86 7.54
C PRO A 204 -18.00 37.70 6.26
N ALA A 205 -17.10 38.68 6.13
CA ALA A 205 -16.98 39.50 4.93
C ALA A 205 -16.42 38.70 3.74
N CYS A 206 -15.66 37.62 3.99
CA CYS A 206 -15.06 36.80 2.96
C CYS A 206 -15.91 35.57 2.62
N GLY A 207 -16.10 34.66 3.58
CA GLY A 207 -16.84 33.40 3.38
C GLY A 207 -16.30 32.49 2.27
N ALA A 208 -15.09 32.75 1.77
CA ALA A 208 -14.54 32.02 0.63
C ALA A 208 -14.24 30.55 0.96
N GLU A 209 -14.35 29.68 -0.04
CA GLU A 209 -13.84 28.31 0.06
C GLU A 209 -12.31 28.30 0.14
N ILE A 210 -11.77 27.68 1.20
CA ILE A 210 -10.35 27.51 1.43
C ILE A 210 -9.97 26.06 1.09
N PRO A 211 -9.24 25.81 0.00
CA PRO A 211 -8.68 24.49 -0.28
C PRO A 211 -7.50 24.23 0.65
N LEU A 212 -7.47 23.05 1.28
CA LEU A 212 -6.45 22.62 2.24
C LEU A 212 -5.35 21.82 1.55
N PHE A 213 -4.20 22.47 1.35
CA PHE A 213 -2.99 21.89 0.77
C PHE A 213 -1.81 22.10 1.71
N ARG A 214 -1.01 21.06 1.94
CA ARG A 214 0.30 21.18 2.61
C ARG A 214 1.33 21.85 1.69
N GLN A 215 1.25 21.58 0.40
CA GLN A 215 2.10 22.13 -0.66
C GLN A 215 1.36 22.10 -2.00
N PHE A 216 1.88 22.82 -2.97
CA PHE A 216 1.39 22.93 -4.34
C PHE A 216 2.27 22.25 -5.39
N TRP A 217 3.36 21.59 -4.99
CA TRP A 217 4.15 20.76 -5.90
C TRP A 217 3.36 19.55 -6.40
N LEU A 218 3.23 19.42 -7.73
CA LEU A 218 2.69 18.24 -8.41
C LEU A 218 3.82 17.30 -8.89
N ALA A 219 4.96 17.88 -9.30
CA ALA A 219 6.21 17.19 -9.58
C ALA A 219 7.40 18.08 -9.19
N ARG A 220 8.38 17.50 -8.48
CA ARG A 220 9.59 18.20 -8.03
C ARG A 220 10.85 17.38 -8.32
N LYS A 221 10.98 16.87 -9.55
CA LYS A 221 12.17 16.17 -10.03
C LYS A 221 13.07 17.15 -10.78
N ALA A 222 14.38 16.88 -10.81
CA ALA A 222 15.36 17.74 -11.50
C ALA A 222 14.97 18.01 -12.97
N ASN A 223 14.46 16.99 -13.66
CA ASN A 223 14.04 17.05 -15.06
C ASN A 223 12.55 17.37 -15.27
N LYS A 224 11.74 17.47 -14.21
CA LYS A 224 10.31 17.81 -14.31
C LYS A 224 9.82 18.52 -13.06
N ARG A 225 9.54 19.82 -13.21
CA ARG A 225 9.00 20.70 -12.17
C ARG A 225 7.63 21.21 -12.60
N VAL A 226 6.60 20.81 -11.87
CA VAL A 226 5.19 21.15 -12.13
C VAL A 226 4.55 21.55 -10.81
N ALA A 227 3.85 22.67 -10.79
CA ALA A 227 3.18 23.20 -9.61
C ALA A 227 1.74 23.64 -9.91
N LEU A 228 0.91 23.60 -8.87
CA LEU A 228 -0.48 24.02 -8.88
C LEU A 228 -0.58 25.43 -8.30
N LYS A 229 -0.58 26.46 -9.15
CA LYS A 229 -0.64 27.87 -8.73
C LYS A 229 -2.04 28.22 -8.25
N PRO A 230 -2.24 28.63 -6.97
CA PRO A 230 -3.53 29.13 -6.50
C PRO A 230 -3.79 30.54 -7.04
N ILE A 231 -5.01 30.78 -7.53
CA ILE A 231 -5.49 32.05 -8.08
C ILE A 231 -6.73 32.47 -7.27
N PRO A 232 -6.60 33.42 -6.34
CA PRO A 232 -7.73 33.88 -5.54
C PRO A 232 -8.81 34.53 -6.42
N ASN A 233 -10.07 34.15 -6.20
CA ASN A 233 -11.23 34.71 -6.89
C ASN A 233 -12.22 35.27 -5.86
N GLN A 234 -12.12 36.58 -5.61
CA GLN A 234 -12.94 37.28 -4.60
C GLN A 234 -14.42 37.26 -4.96
N ALA A 235 -14.76 37.57 -6.23
CA ALA A 235 -16.14 37.62 -6.70
C ALA A 235 -16.84 36.26 -6.55
N ALA A 236 -16.16 35.18 -6.91
CA ALA A 236 -16.69 33.82 -6.78
C ALA A 236 -16.48 33.18 -5.40
N LYS A 237 -15.88 33.91 -4.44
CA LYS A 237 -15.59 33.44 -3.08
C LYS A 237 -14.89 32.07 -3.06
N ARG A 238 -13.84 31.89 -3.88
CA ARG A 238 -13.07 30.64 -3.96
C ARG A 238 -11.64 30.87 -4.42
N VAL A 239 -10.85 29.81 -4.40
CA VAL A 239 -9.52 29.78 -5.02
C VAL A 239 -9.60 28.93 -6.28
N ASP A 240 -9.27 29.52 -7.41
CA ASP A 240 -9.07 28.84 -8.69
C ASP A 240 -7.60 28.41 -8.81
N PHE A 241 -7.27 27.64 -9.85
CA PHE A 241 -5.93 27.09 -9.98
C PHE A 241 -5.43 27.14 -11.43
N ALA A 242 -4.11 27.18 -11.60
CA ALA A 242 -3.43 26.94 -12.86
C ALA A 242 -2.32 25.90 -12.67
N VAL A 243 -2.10 25.06 -13.69
CA VAL A 243 -0.91 24.20 -13.74
C VAL A 243 0.21 24.99 -14.42
N VAL A 244 1.33 25.16 -13.72
CA VAL A 244 2.51 25.87 -14.22
C VAL A 244 3.74 24.97 -14.16
N GLU A 245 4.62 25.10 -15.17
CA GLU A 245 5.79 24.24 -15.31
C GLU A 245 7.09 25.03 -15.49
N GLY A 246 8.20 24.47 -15.00
CA GLY A 246 9.55 24.98 -15.25
C GLY A 246 9.73 26.45 -14.85
N ARG A 247 10.04 27.30 -15.83
CA ARG A 247 10.30 28.74 -15.63
C ARG A 247 9.02 29.56 -15.36
N ALA A 248 7.84 29.00 -15.65
CA ALA A 248 6.56 29.67 -15.37
C ALA A 248 6.14 29.58 -13.89
N ILE A 249 6.92 28.89 -13.05
CA ILE A 249 6.69 28.83 -11.60
C ILE A 249 7.26 30.11 -10.99
N ASP A 250 6.38 31.04 -10.66
CA ASP A 250 6.68 32.38 -10.13
C ASP A 250 6.32 32.55 -8.65
N PHE A 251 6.06 31.46 -7.95
CA PHE A 251 5.72 31.41 -6.52
C PHE A 251 6.44 30.25 -5.83
N ASP A 252 6.45 30.21 -4.49
CA ASP A 252 6.98 29.06 -3.74
C ASP A 252 5.91 27.97 -3.55
N PRO A 253 5.96 26.84 -4.28
CA PRO A 253 4.96 25.80 -4.18
C PRO A 253 5.12 24.93 -2.93
N SER A 254 6.16 25.16 -2.12
CA SER A 254 6.35 24.49 -0.83
C SER A 254 5.45 25.10 0.26
N ARG A 255 4.91 26.31 0.02
CA ARG A 255 4.00 27.01 0.93
C ARG A 255 2.54 26.74 0.56
N GLY A 256 1.97 25.69 1.13
CA GLY A 256 0.55 25.38 1.03
C GLY A 256 -0.37 26.38 1.74
N THR A 257 -1.65 26.02 1.87
CA THR A 257 -2.62 26.74 2.72
C THR A 257 -2.66 26.21 4.14
N VAL A 258 -2.06 25.04 4.42
CA VAL A 258 -2.07 24.43 5.76
C VAL A 258 -0.67 24.27 6.31
N SER A 259 -0.48 24.66 7.58
CA SER A 259 0.74 24.41 8.35
C SER A 259 0.39 24.17 9.81
N ARG A 260 0.87 23.05 10.38
CA ARG A 260 0.63 22.65 11.78
C ARG A 260 -0.86 22.68 12.18
N GLY A 261 -1.75 22.26 11.27
CA GLY A 261 -3.20 22.24 11.48
C GLY A 261 -3.92 23.58 11.26
N ASN A 262 -3.21 24.71 11.23
CA ASN A 262 -3.79 26.01 10.88
C ASN A 262 -3.89 26.15 9.36
N ALA A 263 -4.93 26.84 8.89
CA ALA A 263 -5.12 27.16 7.49
C ALA A 263 -5.01 28.68 7.24
N VAL A 264 -4.73 29.08 6.00
CA VAL A 264 -4.73 30.49 5.57
C VAL A 264 -5.65 30.64 4.36
N CYS A 265 -6.57 31.59 4.43
CA CYS A 265 -7.44 31.94 3.31
C CYS A 265 -6.63 32.67 2.24
N ARG A 266 -6.57 32.19 1.00
CA ARG A 266 -5.86 32.92 -0.08
C ARG A 266 -6.65 34.09 -0.67
N VAL A 267 -7.91 34.28 -0.26
CA VAL A 267 -8.77 35.36 -0.76
C VAL A 267 -8.67 36.62 0.10
N CYS A 268 -8.60 36.48 1.43
CA CYS A 268 -8.51 37.61 2.37
C CYS A 268 -7.33 37.51 3.34
N ASP A 269 -6.44 36.54 3.16
CA ASP A 269 -5.26 36.26 4.02
C ASP A 269 -5.55 35.99 5.50
N ALA A 270 -6.82 35.84 5.88
CA ALA A 270 -7.21 35.48 7.24
C ALA A 270 -6.61 34.14 7.65
N SER A 271 -5.99 34.12 8.84
CA SER A 271 -5.52 32.92 9.51
C SER A 271 -6.70 32.18 10.16
N VAL A 272 -6.84 30.91 9.84
CA VAL A 272 -7.87 30.02 10.36
C VAL A 272 -7.22 29.02 11.32
N ARG A 273 -7.58 29.10 12.59
CA ARG A 273 -6.99 28.27 13.65
C ARG A 273 -7.40 26.80 13.51
N ALA A 274 -6.50 25.91 13.92
CA ALA A 274 -6.71 24.46 13.88
C ALA A 274 -8.01 24.01 14.57
N ASP A 275 -8.42 24.66 15.66
CA ASP A 275 -9.65 24.31 16.39
C ASP A 275 -10.91 24.59 15.56
N TYR A 276 -10.93 25.68 14.79
CA TYR A 276 -12.00 25.95 13.84
C TYR A 276 -12.01 24.92 12.71
N VAL A 277 -10.84 24.58 12.16
CA VAL A 277 -10.73 23.54 11.11
C VAL A 277 -11.29 22.21 11.59
N LYS A 278 -10.95 21.80 12.81
CA LYS A 278 -11.46 20.57 13.44
C LYS A 278 -12.96 20.66 13.72
N ALA A 279 -13.45 21.78 14.26
CA ALA A 279 -14.87 21.97 14.53
C ALA A 279 -15.72 21.89 13.26
N GLU A 280 -15.29 22.51 12.16
CA GLU A 280 -15.96 22.40 10.86
C GLU A 280 -15.95 20.96 10.32
N ALA A 281 -14.84 20.23 10.48
CA ALA A 281 -14.73 18.84 10.09
C ALA A 281 -15.68 17.93 10.89
N GLN A 282 -15.66 18.06 12.22
CA GLN A 282 -16.52 17.32 13.14
C GLN A 282 -18.00 17.60 12.91
N ALA A 283 -18.35 18.83 12.51
CA ALA A 283 -19.70 19.20 12.16
C ALA A 283 -20.11 18.79 10.72
N GLY A 284 -19.26 18.06 10.00
CA GLY A 284 -19.56 17.58 8.64
C GLY A 284 -19.53 18.66 7.56
N ARG A 285 -19.03 19.87 7.87
CA ARG A 285 -18.96 21.01 6.94
C ARG A 285 -17.66 21.07 6.11
N MET A 286 -16.75 20.11 6.32
CA MET A 286 -15.54 19.98 5.51
C MET A 286 -15.84 19.27 4.19
N GLY A 287 -15.75 20.02 3.10
CA GLY A 287 -15.95 19.52 1.74
C GLY A 287 -14.72 18.83 1.16
N HIS A 288 -14.86 18.42 -0.11
CA HIS A 288 -13.74 18.06 -0.97
C HIS A 288 -13.94 18.66 -2.36
N ARG A 289 -12.84 18.89 -3.08
CA ARG A 289 -12.85 19.39 -4.45
C ARG A 289 -11.80 18.66 -5.28
N LEU A 290 -12.19 18.20 -6.47
CA LEU A 290 -11.25 17.69 -7.44
C LEU A 290 -10.54 18.86 -8.11
N VAL A 291 -9.22 18.92 -8.04
CA VAL A 291 -8.46 20.09 -8.50
C VAL A 291 -7.66 19.78 -9.76
N ALA A 292 -6.94 18.66 -9.77
CA ALA A 292 -6.12 18.27 -10.91
C ALA A 292 -6.19 16.78 -11.18
N VAL A 293 -5.93 16.41 -12.43
CA VAL A 293 -5.85 15.03 -12.90
C VAL A 293 -4.43 14.77 -13.40
N VAL A 294 -3.86 13.66 -12.96
CA VAL A 294 -2.58 13.15 -13.43
C VAL A 294 -2.87 12.12 -14.50
N THR A 295 -2.30 12.30 -15.68
CA THR A 295 -2.53 11.44 -16.83
C THR A 295 -1.21 10.84 -17.34
N THR A 296 -1.30 9.81 -18.18
CA THR A 296 -0.17 9.24 -18.92
C THR A 296 -0.55 9.03 -20.38
N ARG A 297 0.45 9.08 -21.26
CA ARG A 297 0.33 8.62 -22.66
C ARG A 297 0.76 7.15 -22.73
N GLY A 298 -0.02 6.32 -23.42
CA GLY A 298 0.29 4.88 -23.60
C GLY A 298 0.43 4.10 -22.29
N ARG A 299 1.22 3.00 -22.31
CA ARG A 299 1.51 2.15 -21.13
C ARG A 299 2.49 2.80 -20.13
N GLY A 300 2.23 4.03 -19.70
CA GLY A 300 2.92 4.65 -18.55
C GLY A 300 4.15 5.52 -18.85
N GLN A 301 4.38 5.95 -20.09
CA GLN A 301 5.51 6.84 -20.39
C GLN A 301 5.15 8.30 -20.10
N GLY A 302 5.73 8.82 -19.00
CA GLY A 302 5.60 10.21 -18.57
C GLY A 302 4.27 10.52 -17.87
N ARG A 303 4.34 11.31 -16.79
CA ARG A 303 3.14 11.81 -16.08
C ARG A 303 2.84 13.22 -16.54
N ASN A 304 1.63 13.49 -17.02
CA ASN A 304 1.14 14.81 -17.34
C ASN A 304 0.18 15.29 -16.26
N TYR A 305 -0.04 16.60 -16.20
CA TYR A 305 -0.85 17.24 -15.18
C TYR A 305 -1.78 18.24 -15.85
N ARG A 306 -3.08 18.17 -15.55
CA ARG A 306 -4.07 19.13 -16.02
C ARG A 306 -5.05 19.47 -14.91
N LEU A 307 -5.72 20.59 -15.04
CA LEU A 307 -6.86 20.91 -14.18
C LEU A 307 -8.00 19.93 -14.45
N ALA A 308 -8.81 19.70 -13.42
CA ALA A 308 -10.04 18.95 -13.55
C ALA A 308 -11.07 19.72 -14.38
N THR A 309 -11.71 19.04 -15.33
CA THR A 309 -12.75 19.60 -16.20
C THR A 309 -14.14 19.29 -15.62
N GLU A 310 -15.19 19.90 -16.18
CA GLU A 310 -16.57 19.55 -15.81
C GLU A 310 -16.90 18.07 -16.04
N GLU A 311 -16.31 17.43 -17.06
CA GLU A 311 -16.49 15.99 -17.27
C GLU A 311 -15.86 15.15 -16.15
N ASP A 312 -14.70 15.53 -15.61
CA ASP A 312 -14.13 14.82 -14.45
C ASP A 312 -15.03 14.94 -13.21
N HIS A 313 -15.63 16.12 -13.01
CA HIS A 313 -16.57 16.35 -11.92
C HIS A 313 -17.89 15.60 -12.15
N ALA A 314 -18.39 15.55 -13.38
CA ALA A 314 -19.57 14.77 -13.75
C ALA A 314 -19.34 13.27 -13.54
N ALA A 315 -18.18 12.74 -13.97
CA ALA A 315 -17.80 11.35 -13.72
C ALA A 315 -17.74 11.00 -12.23
N PHE A 316 -17.24 11.92 -11.39
CA PHE A 316 -17.27 11.75 -9.95
C PHE A 316 -18.71 11.72 -9.38
N ARG A 317 -19.59 12.64 -9.81
CA ARG A 317 -21.00 12.64 -9.39
C ARG A 317 -21.72 11.35 -9.82
N ARG A 318 -21.47 10.85 -11.03
CA ARG A 318 -21.99 9.54 -11.49
C ARG A 318 -21.50 8.40 -10.60
N ALA A 319 -20.23 8.42 -10.18
CA ALA A 319 -19.69 7.42 -9.26
C ALA A 319 -20.33 7.48 -7.87
N GLU A 320 -20.62 8.69 -7.37
CA GLU A 320 -21.35 8.87 -6.11
C GLU A 320 -22.76 8.32 -6.20
N GLN A 321 -23.50 8.61 -7.26
CA GLN A 321 -24.83 8.06 -7.52
C GLN A 321 -24.81 6.53 -7.65
N ALA A 322 -23.82 5.98 -8.37
CA ALA A 322 -23.66 4.55 -8.52
C ALA A 322 -23.37 3.86 -7.17
N LEU A 323 -22.54 4.46 -6.31
CA LEU A 323 -22.32 3.96 -4.96
C LEU A 323 -23.61 4.02 -4.13
N GLN A 324 -24.34 5.14 -4.19
CA GLN A 324 -25.62 5.30 -3.48
C GLN A 324 -26.64 4.25 -3.89
N ALA A 325 -26.73 3.92 -5.19
CA ALA A 325 -27.58 2.85 -5.67
C ALA A 325 -27.07 1.47 -5.22
N LEU A 326 -25.75 1.24 -5.27
CA LEU A 326 -25.14 -0.04 -4.89
C LEU A 326 -25.37 -0.37 -3.41
N VAL A 327 -25.22 0.61 -2.50
CA VAL A 327 -25.42 0.35 -1.06
C VAL A 327 -26.86 -0.01 -0.68
N GLN A 328 -27.83 0.22 -1.57
CA GLN A 328 -29.23 -0.22 -1.39
C GLN A 328 -29.48 -1.67 -1.83
N THR A 329 -28.49 -2.33 -2.46
CA THR A 329 -28.60 -3.73 -2.85
C THR A 329 -28.00 -4.65 -1.77
N PRO A 330 -28.41 -5.93 -1.72
CA PRO A 330 -27.78 -6.91 -0.84
C PRO A 330 -26.26 -6.99 -1.09
N SER A 331 -25.50 -6.89 -0.01
CA SER A 331 -24.04 -7.01 -0.06
C SER A 331 -23.60 -8.47 -0.25
N PRO A 332 -22.52 -8.73 -1.02
CA PRO A 332 -21.98 -10.07 -1.20
C PRO A 332 -21.10 -10.53 -0.02
N TRP A 333 -20.89 -9.68 0.98
CA TRP A 333 -20.04 -9.98 2.12
C TRP A 333 -20.67 -11.03 3.06
N PRO A 334 -19.86 -11.84 3.75
CA PRO A 334 -20.36 -12.78 4.75
C PRO A 334 -21.13 -12.08 5.87
N PHE A 335 -22.02 -12.82 6.54
CA PHE A 335 -22.73 -12.38 7.75
C PHE A 335 -23.58 -11.10 7.57
N GLY A 336 -23.98 -10.79 6.34
CA GLY A 336 -24.79 -9.60 6.05
C GLY A 336 -24.04 -8.28 6.24
N LEU A 337 -22.70 -8.29 6.19
CA LEU A 337 -21.91 -7.07 6.29
C LEU A 337 -22.25 -6.08 5.17
N PRO A 338 -22.35 -4.77 5.45
CA PRO A 338 -22.73 -3.76 4.46
C PRO A 338 -21.65 -3.55 3.41
N TRP A 339 -22.05 -3.08 2.22
CA TRP A 339 -21.13 -2.77 1.12
C TRP A 339 -19.94 -1.90 1.56
N VAL A 340 -20.24 -0.83 2.29
CA VAL A 340 -19.25 0.09 2.85
C VAL A 340 -19.11 -0.18 4.35
N PRO A 341 -17.88 -0.29 4.89
CA PRO A 341 -17.67 -0.53 6.31
C PRO A 341 -18.22 0.59 7.19
N GLU A 342 -19.08 0.23 8.14
CA GLU A 342 -19.76 1.13 9.08
C GLU A 342 -19.18 1.06 10.49
N GLU A 343 -18.27 0.11 10.74
CA GLU A 343 -17.67 -0.09 12.05
C GLU A 343 -16.81 1.11 12.45
N PRO A 344 -16.76 1.44 13.76
CA PRO A 344 -15.98 2.56 14.24
C PRO A 344 -14.49 2.43 13.88
N SER A 345 -13.89 3.52 13.44
CA SER A 345 -12.44 3.60 13.18
C SER A 345 -11.61 3.72 14.45
N ARG A 346 -12.25 3.89 15.61
CA ARG A 346 -11.58 4.03 16.89
C ARG A 346 -11.08 2.67 17.38
N LEU A 347 -9.78 2.43 17.24
CA LEU A 347 -9.06 1.53 18.13
C LEU A 347 -9.06 2.16 19.54
N VAL A 348 -10.15 2.02 20.30
CA VAL A 348 -10.13 2.31 21.73
C VAL A 348 -9.49 1.12 22.43
N GLY A 349 -8.16 1.02 22.35
CA GLY A 349 -7.38 0.25 23.30
C GLY A 349 -7.03 1.14 24.48
N ALA A 350 -7.19 0.65 25.71
CA ALA A 350 -6.82 1.37 26.92
C ALA A 350 -5.37 1.89 26.82
N GLY A 351 -5.21 3.22 26.75
CA GLY A 351 -3.90 3.89 26.73
C GLY A 351 -3.44 4.47 25.38
N GLN A 352 -4.18 4.32 24.27
CA GLN A 352 -3.80 4.98 23.00
C GLN A 352 -4.43 6.38 22.86
N GLN A 353 -3.60 7.36 22.45
CA GLN A 353 -4.06 8.70 22.09
C GLN A 353 -5.15 8.62 21.01
N GLN A 354 -6.13 9.53 21.06
CA GLN A 354 -7.14 9.64 19.99
C GLN A 354 -6.42 9.73 18.64
N SER A 355 -6.84 8.89 17.69
CA SER A 355 -6.34 8.95 16.32
C SER A 355 -6.58 10.35 15.75
N VAL A 356 -5.63 10.86 14.97
CA VAL A 356 -5.69 12.22 14.39
C VAL A 356 -6.98 12.38 13.58
N GLU A 357 -7.43 11.32 12.93
CA GLU A 357 -8.61 11.25 12.08
C GLU A 357 -9.90 11.42 12.88
N ALA A 358 -9.97 10.88 14.10
CA ALA A 358 -11.10 11.10 15.00
C ALA A 358 -11.26 12.58 15.36
N SER A 359 -10.15 13.33 15.45
CA SER A 359 -10.19 14.77 15.71
C SER A 359 -10.83 15.59 14.58
N TYR A 360 -10.94 15.01 13.36
CA TYR A 360 -11.62 15.61 12.21
C TYR A 360 -13.01 14.98 11.93
N GLY A 361 -13.56 14.19 12.85
CA GLY A 361 -14.90 13.60 12.70
C GLY A 361 -14.96 12.32 11.85
N PHE A 362 -13.82 11.74 11.46
CA PHE A 362 -13.78 10.46 10.74
C PHE A 362 -13.91 9.28 11.70
N LEU A 363 -15.14 9.02 12.15
CA LEU A 363 -15.44 8.03 13.18
C LEU A 363 -15.69 6.61 12.67
N GLN A 364 -15.80 6.40 11.36
CA GLN A 364 -16.03 5.10 10.71
C GLN A 364 -15.06 4.90 9.56
N TRP A 365 -14.67 3.66 9.29
CA TRP A 365 -13.70 3.34 8.22
C TRP A 365 -14.17 3.79 6.84
N GLY A 366 -15.46 3.65 6.51
CA GLY A 366 -16.01 4.10 5.24
C GLY A 366 -15.82 5.61 4.97
N LYS A 367 -15.69 6.45 6.00
CA LYS A 367 -15.57 7.91 5.85
C LYS A 367 -14.18 8.39 5.42
N PHE A 368 -13.18 7.51 5.42
CA PHE A 368 -11.80 7.83 5.01
C PHE A 368 -11.66 8.03 3.50
N PHE A 369 -12.61 7.50 2.73
CA PHE A 369 -12.58 7.46 1.28
C PHE A 369 -13.66 8.37 0.71
N ASN A 370 -13.41 8.92 -0.48
CA ASN A 370 -14.48 9.57 -1.25
C ASN A 370 -15.37 8.50 -1.94
N PRO A 371 -16.59 8.87 -2.38
CA PRO A 371 -17.51 7.92 -3.00
C PRO A 371 -16.94 7.14 -4.18
N ARG A 372 -16.16 7.78 -5.06
CA ARG A 372 -15.53 7.10 -6.20
C ARG A 372 -14.47 6.08 -5.78
N GLN A 373 -13.72 6.35 -4.71
CA GLN A 373 -12.77 5.40 -4.13
C GLN A 373 -13.49 4.21 -3.50
N LEU A 374 -14.55 4.47 -2.74
CA LEU A 374 -15.38 3.40 -2.15
C LEU A 374 -15.96 2.51 -3.24
N LEU A 375 -16.57 3.10 -4.28
CA LEU A 375 -17.13 2.35 -5.41
C LEU A 375 -16.08 1.42 -6.03
N ALA A 376 -14.86 1.93 -6.27
CA ALA A 376 -13.79 1.10 -6.81
C ALA A 376 -13.42 -0.06 -5.87
N LEU A 377 -13.22 0.22 -4.57
CA LEU A 377 -12.83 -0.79 -3.58
C LEU A 377 -13.88 -1.90 -3.44
N VAL A 378 -15.16 -1.53 -3.33
CA VAL A 378 -16.23 -2.51 -3.17
C VAL A 378 -16.48 -3.30 -4.45
N THR A 379 -16.33 -2.69 -5.62
CA THR A 379 -16.40 -3.40 -6.91
C THR A 379 -15.26 -4.41 -7.04
N PHE A 380 -14.03 -4.06 -6.69
CA PHE A 380 -12.92 -5.04 -6.67
C PHE A 380 -13.19 -6.18 -5.68
N GLY A 381 -13.62 -5.87 -4.45
CA GLY A 381 -13.94 -6.90 -3.46
C GLY A 381 -15.06 -7.85 -3.93
N LYS A 382 -16.10 -7.32 -4.59
CA LYS A 382 -17.18 -8.11 -5.19
C LYS A 382 -16.62 -9.12 -6.19
N TRP A 383 -15.78 -8.66 -7.11
CA TRP A 383 -15.23 -9.50 -8.16
C TRP A 383 -14.18 -10.49 -7.64
N VAL A 384 -13.40 -10.16 -6.61
CA VAL A 384 -12.55 -11.14 -5.91
C VAL A 384 -13.38 -12.28 -5.33
N ARG A 385 -14.52 -11.99 -4.70
CA ARG A 385 -15.42 -13.03 -4.19
C ARG A 385 -16.10 -13.85 -5.29
N ALA A 386 -16.48 -13.19 -6.38
CA ALA A 386 -17.02 -13.90 -7.54
C ALA A 386 -15.97 -14.82 -8.18
N ALA A 387 -14.70 -14.40 -8.25
CA ALA A 387 -13.59 -15.23 -8.71
C ALA A 387 -13.42 -16.46 -7.82
N TYR A 388 -13.43 -16.30 -6.49
CA TYR A 388 -13.41 -17.43 -5.56
C TYR A 388 -14.52 -18.46 -5.85
N GLY A 389 -15.76 -18.00 -6.06
CA GLY A 389 -16.89 -18.87 -6.40
C GLY A 389 -16.81 -19.51 -7.78
N GLU A 390 -16.10 -18.89 -8.73
CA GLU A 390 -15.80 -19.48 -10.04
C GLU A 390 -14.69 -20.54 -9.94
N ILE A 391 -13.62 -20.26 -9.18
CA ILE A 391 -12.54 -21.22 -8.96
C ILE A 391 -13.09 -22.49 -8.30
N LEU A 392 -13.94 -22.35 -7.28
CA LEU A 392 -14.58 -23.48 -6.61
C LEU A 392 -15.41 -24.36 -7.56
N ARG A 393 -16.00 -23.79 -8.61
CA ARG A 393 -16.76 -24.56 -9.62
C ARG A 393 -15.85 -25.31 -10.59
N GLN A 394 -14.60 -24.90 -10.71
CA GLN A 394 -13.62 -25.47 -11.65
C GLN A 394 -12.59 -26.39 -10.99
N THR A 395 -12.47 -26.35 -9.66
CA THR A 395 -11.48 -27.12 -8.88
C THR A 395 -12.14 -28.22 -8.05
N THR A 396 -11.41 -29.32 -7.87
CA THR A 396 -11.75 -30.37 -6.89
C THR A 396 -11.03 -30.17 -5.55
N ASP A 397 -10.08 -29.22 -5.46
CA ASP A 397 -9.37 -28.82 -4.24
C ASP A 397 -9.84 -27.43 -3.79
N PRO A 398 -10.69 -27.32 -2.76
CA PRO A 398 -11.15 -26.03 -2.23
C PRO A 398 -10.01 -25.14 -1.70
N ASP A 399 -8.92 -25.72 -1.21
CA ASP A 399 -7.77 -24.94 -0.72
C ASP A 399 -7.07 -24.21 -1.88
N SER A 400 -7.13 -24.78 -3.08
CA SER A 400 -6.61 -24.14 -4.31
C SER A 400 -7.40 -22.87 -4.65
N ALA A 401 -8.70 -22.83 -4.34
CA ALA A 401 -9.51 -21.63 -4.51
C ALA A 401 -9.20 -20.54 -3.48
N THR A 402 -8.77 -20.91 -2.28
CA THR A 402 -8.35 -19.93 -1.26
C THR A 402 -6.96 -19.37 -1.58
N ALA A 403 -6.10 -20.17 -2.21
CA ALA A 403 -4.75 -19.78 -2.58
C ALA A 403 -4.68 -18.89 -3.84
N GLY A 404 -5.48 -19.21 -4.87
CA GLY A 404 -5.52 -18.50 -6.16
C GLY A 404 -6.44 -17.30 -6.18
#